data_AF-A0AAV4A8N0-F1
#
_entry.id   AF-A0AAV4A8N0-F1
#
_cell.length_a   1.000
_cell.length_b   1.000
_cell.length_c   1.000
_cell.angle_alpha   90.00
_cell.angle_beta   90.00
_cell.angle_gamma   90.00
#
_symmetry.space_group_name_H-M   'P 1'
#
loop_
_entity.id
_entity.type
_entity.pdbx_description
1 polymer ?
#
loop_
_entity_poly.entity_id
_entity_poly.type
_entity_poly.pdbx_seq_one_letter_code
_entity_poly.pdbx_strand_id
1 'polypeptide(L)'
;MDYEEFVQIHQHQLLNSSIPQLYWSTLHKKLSDEVYDAGSIFQMQQVLHTVEHEDGEEEEYMKWRIANISENVINLTDSLHIYLIDHAWTYKLSEARAALQEVPGLVARMAGLMDISVEGKSAADVKEEILTTMWKFNQTYTFGNFEMGSDGALPKWYIMDEFGSRIQHSDDPNFRVVPFFYVATGIGYSLMWPIKEVQPDEEVTRDYADGEQRPLERQARLIPWVTSDLTHVSLVQEEPSENYFKIPGKPESVPSPDFEFPGLPKDRNLKVLVEYNDLQDHLTDQRFEIVKDPKDADILWFMRHFYEFQELSETCPGCLINQFPCENVVTVKNRLAAVARRASLPDNADPLASNPKWLPVTYDLQTELPQFVSHFQQREERGLDNHWICKPWNLARSIDTCVSNNIDQIIRIHESGPKVACKYIEDPVLFYREDIGAKVKFDIRYMVLLSSVKPLKVYAYQVFYLRFAN
;
A
#
# COMPACT_ATOMS: atom_id res chain seq x y z
N MET A 1 10.05 -22.96 22.82
CA MET A 1 9.16 -21.91 23.32
C MET A 1 8.01 -22.59 24.04
N ASP A 2 7.89 -22.38 25.35
CA ASP A 2 6.73 -22.88 26.11
C ASP A 2 5.48 -22.02 25.84
N TYR A 3 4.34 -22.39 26.43
CA TYR A 3 3.08 -21.70 26.16
C TYR A 3 3.07 -20.27 26.72
N GLU A 4 3.62 -20.06 27.92
CA GLU A 4 3.70 -18.73 28.53
C GLU A 4 4.55 -17.78 27.67
N GLU A 5 5.72 -18.23 27.20
CA GLU A 5 6.60 -17.48 26.30
C GLU A 5 5.92 -17.21 24.95
N PHE A 6 5.20 -18.20 24.39
CA PHE A 6 4.41 -18.04 23.18
C PHE A 6 3.39 -16.91 23.32
N VAL A 7 2.59 -16.93 24.39
CA VAL A 7 1.59 -15.89 24.63
C VAL A 7 2.26 -14.53 24.79
N GLN A 8 3.36 -14.42 25.56
CA GLN A 8 4.05 -13.15 25.75
C GLN A 8 4.56 -12.54 24.44
N ILE A 9 5.18 -13.35 23.58
CA ILE A 9 5.75 -12.89 22.29
C ILE A 9 4.65 -12.58 21.28
N HIS A 10 3.60 -13.39 21.23
CA HIS A 10 2.57 -13.33 20.19
C HIS A 10 1.30 -12.57 20.60
N GLN A 11 1.19 -12.08 21.84
CA GLN A 11 -0.02 -11.45 22.37
C GLN A 11 -0.57 -10.37 21.44
N HIS A 12 0.30 -9.49 20.92
CA HIS A 12 -0.14 -8.41 20.05
C HIS A 12 -0.72 -8.92 18.72
N GLN A 13 -0.10 -9.94 18.11
CA GLN A 13 -0.62 -10.58 16.88
C GLN A 13 -1.96 -11.27 17.14
N LEU A 14 -2.07 -12.02 18.24
CA LEU A 14 -3.27 -12.76 18.63
C LEU A 14 -4.46 -11.82 18.87
N LEU A 15 -4.24 -10.72 19.60
CA LEU A 15 -5.28 -9.76 19.94
C LEU A 15 -5.68 -8.89 18.73
N ASN A 16 -4.72 -8.35 17.97
CA ASN A 16 -5.03 -7.52 16.80
C ASN A 16 -5.80 -8.30 15.73
N SER A 17 -5.50 -9.58 15.56
CA SER A 17 -6.21 -10.47 14.64
C SER A 17 -7.52 -11.01 15.22
N SER A 18 -7.84 -10.64 16.47
CA SER A 18 -9.01 -11.09 17.24
C SER A 18 -9.15 -12.61 17.28
N ILE A 19 -8.04 -13.34 17.42
CA ILE A 19 -8.05 -14.81 17.55
C ILE A 19 -8.58 -15.15 18.95
N PRO A 20 -9.69 -15.89 19.07
CA PRO A 20 -10.25 -16.26 20.38
C PRO A 20 -9.24 -17.00 21.26
N GLN A 21 -9.17 -16.62 22.54
CA GLN A 21 -8.25 -17.22 23.52
C GLN A 21 -8.42 -18.73 23.67
N LEU A 22 -9.64 -19.24 23.41
CA LEU A 22 -9.96 -20.67 23.32
C LEU A 22 -8.97 -21.44 22.44
N TYR A 23 -8.50 -20.84 21.35
CA TYR A 23 -7.67 -21.52 20.35
C TYR A 23 -6.16 -21.41 20.63
N TRP A 24 -5.71 -20.57 21.56
CA TRP A 24 -4.29 -20.22 21.69
C TRP A 24 -3.41 -21.42 22.08
N SER A 25 -3.89 -22.28 22.98
CA SER A 25 -3.15 -23.49 23.39
C SER A 25 -3.03 -24.50 22.25
N THR A 26 -4.12 -24.76 21.53
CA THR A 26 -4.12 -25.61 20.35
C THR A 26 -3.21 -25.05 19.26
N LEU A 27 -3.28 -23.75 19.00
CA LEU A 27 -2.44 -23.07 18.03
C LEU A 27 -0.95 -23.23 18.36
N HIS A 28 -0.57 -22.98 19.62
CA HIS A 28 0.82 -23.16 20.07
C HIS A 28 1.31 -24.58 19.83
N LYS A 29 0.49 -25.58 20.17
CA LYS A 29 0.82 -26.98 19.92
C LYS A 29 0.98 -27.27 18.43
N LYS A 30 0.01 -26.87 17.60
CA LYS A 30 0.06 -27.11 16.14
C LYS A 30 1.28 -26.45 15.49
N LEU A 31 1.63 -25.24 15.91
CA LEU A 31 2.83 -24.53 15.43
C LEU A 31 4.13 -25.20 15.89
N SER A 32 4.19 -25.66 17.15
CA SER A 32 5.40 -26.29 17.71
C SER A 32 5.66 -27.68 17.13
N ASP A 33 4.59 -28.43 16.87
CA ASP A 33 4.63 -29.81 16.36
C ASP A 33 4.44 -29.90 14.83
N GLU A 34 4.33 -28.76 14.14
CA GLU A 34 4.06 -28.65 12.68
C GLU A 34 2.85 -29.50 12.22
N VAL A 35 1.73 -29.38 12.94
CA VAL A 35 0.53 -30.19 12.69
C VAL A 35 -0.39 -29.52 11.68
N TYR A 36 -0.50 -30.13 10.50
CA TYR A 36 -1.43 -29.74 9.43
C TYR A 36 -2.60 -30.73 9.35
N ASP A 37 -3.69 -30.41 10.02
CA ASP A 37 -4.85 -31.31 10.16
C ASP A 37 -6.09 -30.86 9.38
N ALA A 38 -6.01 -29.76 8.61
CA ALA A 38 -7.12 -29.26 7.80
C ALA A 38 -7.69 -30.33 6.85
N GLY A 39 -6.83 -31.12 6.22
CA GLY A 39 -7.26 -32.19 5.29
C GLY A 39 -8.00 -33.37 5.95
N SER A 40 -8.03 -33.44 7.29
CA SER A 40 -8.86 -34.45 7.99
C SER A 40 -10.31 -33.99 8.18
N ILE A 41 -10.56 -32.68 8.08
CA ILE A 41 -11.86 -32.06 8.32
C ILE A 41 -12.45 -31.49 7.02
N PHE A 42 -11.60 -31.09 6.07
CA PHE A 42 -12.03 -30.40 4.86
C PHE A 42 -11.58 -31.12 3.60
N GLN A 43 -12.36 -30.95 2.54
CA GLN A 43 -12.02 -31.41 1.20
C GLN A 43 -12.23 -30.30 0.17
N MET A 44 -11.29 -30.19 -0.76
CA MET A 44 -11.43 -29.39 -1.97
C MET A 44 -12.33 -30.10 -2.97
N GLN A 45 -13.36 -29.42 -3.45
CA GLN A 45 -14.30 -29.95 -4.43
C GLN A 45 -14.45 -28.95 -5.59
N GLN A 46 -14.56 -29.46 -6.81
CA GLN A 46 -15.03 -28.67 -7.96
C GLN A 46 -16.51 -28.96 -8.16
N VAL A 47 -17.30 -27.90 -8.26
CA VAL A 47 -18.74 -27.98 -8.45
C VAL A 47 -19.12 -27.18 -9.69
N LEU A 48 -20.02 -27.72 -10.50
CA LEU A 48 -20.59 -27.00 -11.63
C LEU A 48 -21.50 -25.91 -11.09
N HIS A 49 -21.21 -24.66 -11.43
CA HIS A 49 -22.00 -23.51 -11.06
C HIS A 49 -22.68 -22.96 -12.30
N THR A 50 -24.01 -22.78 -12.24
CA THR A 50 -24.81 -22.20 -13.32
C THR A 50 -25.27 -20.82 -12.89
N VAL A 51 -24.99 -19.80 -13.70
CA VAL A 51 -25.50 -18.43 -13.51
C VAL A 51 -26.50 -18.15 -14.62
N GLU A 52 -27.73 -17.83 -14.24
CA GLU A 52 -28.73 -17.29 -15.15
C GLU A 52 -28.53 -15.76 -15.25
N HIS A 53 -28.21 -15.29 -16.45
CA HIS A 53 -28.09 -13.86 -16.76
C HIS A 53 -29.47 -13.23 -16.98
N GLU A 54 -29.55 -11.89 -16.88
CA GLU A 54 -30.83 -11.16 -17.01
C GLU A 54 -31.50 -11.31 -18.38
N ASP A 55 -30.74 -11.67 -19.40
CA ASP A 55 -31.21 -11.98 -20.77
C ASP A 55 -31.69 -13.43 -20.93
N GLY A 56 -31.60 -14.25 -19.87
CA GLY A 56 -32.00 -15.65 -19.84
C GLY A 56 -30.94 -16.62 -20.35
N GLU A 57 -29.69 -16.17 -20.59
CA GLU A 57 -28.58 -17.07 -20.90
C GLU A 57 -28.05 -17.74 -19.63
N GLU A 58 -27.83 -19.06 -19.70
CA GLU A 58 -27.19 -19.83 -18.63
C GLU A 58 -25.69 -19.96 -18.91
N GLU A 59 -24.86 -19.44 -18.00
CA GLU A 59 -23.42 -19.63 -18.02
C GLU A 59 -23.02 -20.69 -17.00
N GLU A 60 -22.44 -21.79 -17.48
CA GLU A 60 -21.89 -22.83 -16.64
C GLU A 60 -20.37 -22.72 -16.52
N TYR A 61 -19.86 -22.71 -15.29
CA TYR A 61 -18.42 -22.78 -15.03
C TYR A 61 -18.12 -23.63 -13.80
N MET A 62 -16.90 -24.19 -13.76
CA MET A 62 -16.43 -24.92 -12.59
C MET A 62 -16.00 -23.95 -11.50
N LYS A 63 -16.60 -24.07 -10.32
CA LYS A 63 -16.24 -23.32 -9.12
C LYS A 63 -15.61 -24.26 -8.09
N TRP A 64 -14.52 -23.81 -7.49
CA TRP A 64 -13.94 -24.51 -6.34
C TRP A 64 -14.71 -24.17 -5.06
N ARG A 65 -14.95 -25.17 -4.22
CA ARG A 65 -15.42 -24.99 -2.85
C ARG A 65 -14.58 -25.83 -1.88
N ILE A 66 -14.49 -25.38 -0.63
CA ILE A 66 -13.97 -26.18 0.48
C ILE A 66 -15.17 -26.66 1.28
N ALA A 67 -15.35 -27.96 1.46
CA ALA A 67 -16.49 -28.51 2.21
C ALA A 67 -16.02 -29.19 3.51
N ASN A 68 -16.83 -29.09 4.57
CA ASN A 68 -16.64 -29.87 5.80
C ASN A 68 -16.99 -31.35 5.52
N ILE A 69 -15.99 -32.24 5.53
CA ILE A 69 -16.19 -33.69 5.34
C ILE A 69 -16.30 -34.47 6.64
N SER A 70 -16.18 -33.81 7.80
CA SER A 70 -16.36 -34.49 9.07
C SER A 70 -17.84 -34.85 9.28
N GLU A 71 -18.09 -35.97 9.95
CA GLU A 71 -19.45 -36.40 10.31
C GLU A 71 -20.09 -35.49 11.37
N ASN A 72 -19.29 -34.60 11.98
CA ASN A 72 -19.70 -33.72 13.07
C ASN A 72 -19.86 -32.28 12.59
N VAL A 73 -20.68 -31.53 13.32
CA VAL A 73 -20.77 -30.08 13.18
C VAL A 73 -19.49 -29.46 13.73
N ILE A 74 -18.88 -28.56 12.97
CA ILE A 74 -17.77 -27.73 13.44
C ILE A 74 -18.36 -26.70 14.42
N ASN A 75 -18.06 -26.86 15.71
CA ASN A 75 -18.63 -26.01 16.76
C ASN A 75 -17.65 -24.93 17.22
N LEU A 76 -18.15 -23.74 17.51
CA LEU A 76 -17.36 -22.59 17.98
C LEU A 76 -16.69 -22.78 19.35
N THR A 77 -17.16 -23.74 20.13
CA THR A 77 -16.66 -24.03 21.48
C THR A 77 -15.57 -25.10 21.51
N ASP A 78 -15.33 -25.80 20.39
CA ASP A 78 -14.25 -26.78 20.30
C ASP A 78 -12.93 -26.11 19.93
N SER A 79 -12.01 -26.05 20.90
CA SER A 79 -10.67 -25.49 20.77
C SER A 79 -9.79 -26.15 19.69
N LEU A 80 -10.17 -27.30 19.15
CA LEU A 80 -9.43 -27.99 18.09
C LEU A 80 -9.60 -27.34 16.71
N HIS A 81 -10.67 -26.57 16.50
CA HIS A 81 -11.03 -25.96 15.21
C HIS A 81 -10.24 -24.66 14.91
N ILE A 82 -8.92 -24.70 15.04
CA ILE A 82 -8.01 -23.71 14.48
C ILE A 82 -6.99 -24.41 13.58
N TYR A 83 -6.83 -23.96 12.34
CA TYR A 83 -6.07 -24.66 11.31
C TYR A 83 -4.92 -23.80 10.79
N LEU A 84 -3.80 -24.47 10.47
CA LEU A 84 -2.65 -23.85 9.82
C LEU A 84 -2.81 -24.02 8.30
N ILE A 85 -2.59 -22.92 7.58
CA ILE A 85 -2.52 -22.86 6.13
C ILE A 85 -1.13 -22.35 5.76
N ASP A 86 -0.43 -23.08 4.90
CA ASP A 86 0.93 -22.71 4.50
C ASP A 86 0.94 -21.58 3.48
N HIS A 87 2.06 -20.87 3.40
CA HIS A 87 2.33 -19.90 2.35
C HIS A 87 3.13 -20.58 1.25
N ALA A 88 2.45 -20.98 0.16
CA ALA A 88 3.07 -21.64 -0.98
C ALA A 88 4.15 -20.79 -1.66
N TRP A 89 3.99 -19.47 -1.63
CA TRP A 89 4.93 -18.51 -2.18
C TRP A 89 4.88 -17.22 -1.39
N THR A 90 6.01 -16.74 -0.88
CA THR A 90 6.15 -15.43 -0.21
C THR A 90 7.24 -14.63 -0.91
N TYR A 91 7.00 -13.34 -1.17
CA TYR A 91 7.89 -12.50 -1.98
C TYR A 91 7.68 -11.00 -1.70
N LYS A 92 8.66 -10.16 -2.05
CA LYS A 92 8.45 -8.70 -2.18
C LYS A 92 7.99 -8.37 -3.60
N LEU A 93 7.19 -7.31 -3.76
CA LEU A 93 6.60 -6.95 -5.05
C LEU A 93 7.59 -6.94 -6.23
N SER A 94 8.79 -6.39 -6.03
CA SER A 94 9.85 -6.31 -7.06
C SER A 94 10.48 -7.66 -7.41
N GLU A 95 10.32 -8.67 -6.57
CA GLU A 95 10.98 -9.98 -6.68
C GLU A 95 10.07 -11.03 -7.35
N ALA A 96 8.77 -10.77 -7.50
CA ALA A 96 7.77 -11.74 -7.99
C ALA A 96 8.18 -12.38 -9.33
N ARG A 97 8.58 -11.53 -10.29
CA ARG A 97 8.98 -11.97 -11.63
C ARG A 97 10.28 -12.78 -11.62
N ALA A 98 11.26 -12.35 -10.82
CA ALA A 98 12.52 -13.05 -10.67
C ALA A 98 12.32 -14.43 -10.03
N ALA A 99 11.44 -14.53 -9.02
CA ALA A 99 11.13 -15.80 -8.38
C ALA A 99 10.55 -16.83 -9.37
N LEU A 100 9.68 -16.45 -10.30
CA LEU A 100 9.18 -17.34 -11.36
C LEU A 100 10.25 -17.76 -12.39
N GLN A 101 11.40 -17.08 -12.41
CA GLN A 101 12.54 -17.44 -13.24
C GLN A 101 13.52 -18.35 -12.51
N GLU A 102 13.74 -18.11 -11.22
CA GLU A 102 14.84 -18.68 -10.46
C GLU A 102 14.42 -19.86 -9.56
N VAL A 103 13.18 -19.88 -9.07
CA VAL A 103 12.71 -20.89 -8.12
C VAL A 103 12.22 -22.15 -8.87
N PRO A 104 12.89 -23.31 -8.71
CA PRO A 104 12.49 -24.54 -9.40
C PRO A 104 11.08 -24.99 -8.98
N GLY A 105 10.27 -25.40 -9.95
CA GLY A 105 8.91 -25.93 -9.71
C GLY A 105 7.84 -24.87 -9.40
N LEU A 106 8.20 -23.62 -9.10
CA LEU A 106 7.25 -22.57 -8.73
C LEU A 106 6.24 -22.30 -9.86
N VAL A 107 6.69 -22.22 -11.11
CA VAL A 107 5.80 -22.01 -12.27
C VAL A 107 4.75 -23.11 -12.39
N ALA A 108 5.17 -24.38 -12.25
CA ALA A 108 4.26 -25.52 -12.35
C ALA A 108 3.24 -25.52 -11.19
N ARG A 109 3.69 -25.23 -9.96
CA ARG A 109 2.81 -25.14 -8.79
C ARG A 109 1.80 -24.00 -8.92
N MET A 110 2.26 -22.80 -9.28
CA MET A 110 1.37 -21.63 -9.43
C MET A 110 0.41 -21.80 -10.61
N ALA A 111 0.85 -22.38 -11.73
CA ALA A 111 -0.05 -22.67 -12.84
C ALA A 111 -1.16 -23.66 -12.42
N GLY A 112 -0.81 -24.73 -11.70
CA GLY A 112 -1.80 -25.69 -11.18
C GLY A 112 -2.74 -25.07 -10.14
N LEU A 113 -2.21 -24.26 -9.22
CA LEU A 113 -3.00 -23.57 -8.18
C LEU A 113 -3.98 -22.55 -8.78
N MET A 114 -3.61 -21.90 -9.90
CA MET A 114 -4.41 -20.86 -10.55
C MET A 114 -5.24 -21.38 -11.74
N ASP A 115 -5.31 -22.70 -11.95
CA ASP A 115 -5.97 -23.34 -13.10
C ASP A 115 -5.50 -22.83 -14.47
N ILE A 116 -4.23 -22.42 -14.57
CA ILE A 116 -3.64 -21.92 -15.82
C ILE A 116 -3.23 -23.11 -16.70
N SER A 117 -3.88 -23.23 -17.86
CA SER A 117 -3.49 -24.22 -18.86
C SER A 117 -2.09 -23.94 -19.40
N VAL A 118 -1.24 -24.95 -19.38
CA VAL A 118 0.12 -24.95 -19.96
C VAL A 118 0.15 -25.45 -21.40
N GLU A 119 -0.94 -26.03 -21.89
CA GLU A 119 -0.98 -26.67 -23.20
C GLU A 119 -0.94 -25.60 -24.32
N GLY A 120 0.01 -25.76 -25.24
CA GLY A 120 0.17 -24.83 -26.37
C GLY A 120 0.76 -23.46 -26.03
N LYS A 121 1.10 -23.16 -24.76
CA LYS A 121 1.69 -21.88 -24.33
C LYS A 121 3.20 -21.96 -24.16
N SER A 122 3.91 -20.87 -24.44
CA SER A 122 5.33 -20.79 -24.09
C SER A 122 5.52 -20.63 -22.59
N ALA A 123 6.71 -20.98 -22.08
CA ALA A 123 7.04 -20.75 -20.67
C ALA A 123 7.01 -19.27 -20.27
N ALA A 124 7.19 -18.35 -21.22
CA ALA A 124 7.06 -16.91 -20.97
C ALA A 124 5.59 -16.51 -20.80
N ASP A 125 4.71 -17.00 -21.68
CA ASP A 125 3.28 -16.69 -21.63
C ASP A 125 2.64 -17.20 -20.33
N VAL A 126 2.98 -18.42 -19.90
CA VAL A 126 2.51 -18.97 -18.62
C VAL A 126 2.96 -18.10 -17.44
N LYS A 127 4.19 -17.54 -17.47
CA LYS A 127 4.67 -16.64 -16.42
C LYS A 127 3.92 -15.31 -16.40
N GLU A 128 3.63 -14.72 -17.57
CA GLU A 128 2.84 -13.49 -17.65
C GLU A 128 1.40 -13.70 -17.16
N GLU A 129 0.81 -14.86 -17.48
CA GLU A 129 -0.53 -15.22 -17.02
C GLU A 129 -0.57 -15.46 -15.51
N ILE A 130 0.47 -16.09 -14.93
CA ILE A 130 0.61 -16.19 -13.46
C ILE A 130 0.70 -14.78 -12.85
N LEU A 131 1.56 -13.89 -13.37
CA LEU A 131 1.73 -12.54 -12.83
C LEU A 131 0.46 -11.68 -12.95
N THR A 132 -0.37 -11.94 -13.95
CA THR A 132 -1.68 -11.31 -14.13
C THR A 132 -2.71 -11.88 -13.16
N THR A 133 -2.79 -13.20 -13.04
CA THR A 133 -3.83 -13.92 -12.29
C THR A 133 -3.57 -13.95 -10.79
N MET A 134 -2.31 -13.88 -10.34
CA MET A 134 -1.92 -14.03 -8.94
C MET A 134 -2.62 -13.06 -7.99
N TRP A 135 -3.10 -11.91 -8.48
CA TRP A 135 -3.74 -10.89 -7.65
C TRP A 135 -5.08 -11.33 -7.05
N LYS A 136 -5.71 -12.38 -7.59
CA LYS A 136 -6.87 -13.04 -6.97
C LYS A 136 -6.48 -13.95 -5.80
N PHE A 137 -5.21 -14.29 -5.67
CA PHE A 137 -4.70 -15.26 -4.69
C PHE A 137 -3.79 -14.61 -3.64
N ASN A 138 -3.17 -13.51 -4.01
CA ASN A 138 -2.28 -12.76 -3.16
C ASN A 138 -2.95 -12.35 -1.85
N GLN A 139 -2.14 -12.24 -0.83
CA GLN A 139 -2.44 -11.66 0.47
C GLN A 139 -1.19 -10.91 0.93
N THR A 140 -1.30 -10.05 1.94
CA THR A 140 -0.17 -9.22 2.36
C THR A 140 -0.10 -9.06 3.88
N TYR A 141 1.10 -8.83 4.38
CA TYR A 141 1.35 -8.38 5.75
C TYR A 141 2.60 -7.49 5.80
N THR A 142 2.69 -6.66 6.82
CA THR A 142 3.85 -5.81 7.12
C THR A 142 4.30 -6.01 8.56
N PHE A 143 5.58 -5.80 8.82
CA PHE A 143 6.13 -5.84 10.17
C PHE A 143 6.25 -4.41 10.70
N GLY A 144 5.41 -4.06 11.68
CA GLY A 144 5.35 -2.70 12.26
C GLY A 144 6.58 -2.27 13.07
N ASN A 145 7.49 -3.19 13.39
CA ASN A 145 8.65 -2.92 14.25
C ASN A 145 9.86 -2.37 13.50
N PHE A 146 9.81 -2.31 12.16
CA PHE A 146 10.89 -1.77 11.35
C PHE A 146 10.70 -0.28 11.06
N GLU A 147 11.81 0.43 10.87
CA GLU A 147 11.78 1.83 10.47
C GLU A 147 11.07 2.00 9.12
N MET A 148 10.20 3.00 9.05
CA MET A 148 9.42 3.29 7.84
C MET A 148 10.31 3.52 6.63
N GLY A 149 10.06 2.79 5.54
CA GLY A 149 10.85 2.87 4.31
C GLY A 149 12.17 2.10 4.33
N SER A 150 12.45 1.34 5.39
CA SER A 150 13.48 0.30 5.38
C SER A 150 13.01 -0.96 4.64
N ASP A 151 13.94 -1.81 4.23
CA ASP A 151 13.64 -3.06 3.51
C ASP A 151 12.76 -4.03 4.33
N GLY A 152 12.95 -4.06 5.65
CA GLY A 152 12.16 -4.89 6.57
C GLY A 152 10.74 -4.37 6.80
N ALA A 153 10.50 -3.08 6.59
CA ALA A 153 9.17 -2.47 6.72
C ALA A 153 8.32 -2.62 5.44
N LEU A 154 8.89 -3.13 4.35
CA LEU A 154 8.16 -3.29 3.10
C LEU A 154 7.10 -4.40 3.22
N PRO A 155 5.94 -4.22 2.55
CA PRO A 155 4.92 -5.26 2.49
C PRO A 155 5.48 -6.55 1.89
N LYS A 156 5.22 -7.66 2.57
CA LYS A 156 5.43 -9.00 2.03
C LYS A 156 4.12 -9.50 1.46
N TRP A 157 4.19 -9.96 0.22
CA TRP A 157 3.09 -10.61 -0.46
C TRP A 157 3.23 -12.12 -0.33
N TYR A 158 2.12 -12.81 -0.23
CA TYR A 158 2.11 -14.27 -0.20
C TYR A 158 0.88 -14.84 -0.88
N ILE A 159 1.02 -16.05 -1.39
CA ILE A 159 -0.06 -16.91 -1.87
C ILE A 159 -0.12 -18.11 -0.93
N MET A 160 -1.32 -18.43 -0.44
CA MET A 160 -1.55 -19.60 0.41
C MET A 160 -1.34 -20.89 -0.40
N ASP A 161 -1.27 -22.02 0.29
CA ASP A 161 -1.32 -23.34 -0.34
C ASP A 161 -2.63 -23.59 -1.10
N GLU A 162 -2.67 -24.72 -1.80
CA GLU A 162 -3.78 -25.15 -2.63
C GLU A 162 -5.11 -25.20 -1.86
N PHE A 163 -5.09 -25.49 -0.56
CA PHE A 163 -6.27 -25.48 0.29
C PHE A 163 -6.72 -24.05 0.60
N GLY A 164 -5.83 -23.22 1.14
CA GLY A 164 -6.16 -21.86 1.56
C GLY A 164 -6.59 -20.96 0.41
N SER A 165 -5.96 -21.13 -0.76
CA SER A 165 -6.27 -20.38 -1.98
C SER A 165 -7.63 -20.69 -2.58
N ARG A 166 -8.32 -21.76 -2.13
CA ARG A 166 -9.62 -22.17 -2.64
C ARG A 166 -10.78 -21.89 -1.69
N ILE A 167 -10.52 -21.30 -0.52
CA ILE A 167 -11.55 -20.79 0.37
C ILE A 167 -12.21 -19.59 -0.32
N GLN A 168 -13.51 -19.70 -0.58
CA GLN A 168 -14.23 -18.70 -1.38
C GLN A 168 -14.71 -17.51 -0.56
N HIS A 169 -15.03 -16.41 -1.25
CA HIS A 169 -15.65 -15.26 -0.65
C HIS A 169 -17.12 -15.52 -0.29
N SER A 170 -17.56 -15.00 0.86
CA SER A 170 -18.96 -14.76 1.19
C SER A 170 -19.07 -13.44 1.96
N ASP A 171 -20.15 -12.69 1.72
CA ASP A 171 -20.55 -11.55 2.56
C ASP A 171 -21.07 -11.99 3.94
N ASP A 172 -21.43 -13.27 4.07
CA ASP A 172 -21.88 -13.91 5.31
C ASP A 172 -20.97 -15.10 5.67
N PRO A 173 -19.66 -14.88 5.89
CA PRO A 173 -18.69 -15.97 6.03
C PRO A 173 -18.93 -16.81 7.29
N ASN A 174 -18.45 -18.06 7.27
CA ASN A 174 -18.46 -18.95 8.43
C ASN A 174 -17.05 -19.20 9.00
N PHE A 175 -15.99 -18.76 8.32
CA PHE A 175 -14.61 -18.78 8.81
C PHE A 175 -13.93 -17.42 8.68
N ARG A 176 -12.93 -17.19 9.53
CA ARG A 176 -11.98 -16.09 9.40
C ARG A 176 -10.60 -16.64 9.08
N VAL A 177 -9.86 -15.95 8.22
CA VAL A 177 -8.48 -16.30 7.83
C VAL A 177 -7.59 -15.07 7.99
N VAL A 178 -6.52 -15.18 8.77
CA VAL A 178 -5.60 -14.06 9.03
C VAL A 178 -4.13 -14.50 8.92
N PRO A 179 -3.20 -13.62 8.49
CA PRO A 179 -1.78 -13.91 8.55
C PRO A 179 -1.28 -14.01 9.99
N PHE A 180 -0.32 -14.89 10.24
CA PHE A 180 0.36 -15.02 11.52
C PHE A 180 1.84 -15.36 11.30
N PHE A 181 2.73 -14.62 11.95
CA PHE A 181 4.16 -14.87 11.86
C PHE A 181 4.64 -15.55 13.14
N TYR A 182 5.10 -16.80 13.02
CA TYR A 182 5.62 -17.58 14.14
C TYR A 182 7.11 -17.30 14.33
N VAL A 183 7.45 -16.64 15.44
CA VAL A 183 8.79 -16.08 15.67
C VAL A 183 9.83 -17.17 15.89
N ALA A 184 9.44 -18.30 16.49
CA ALA A 184 10.37 -19.38 16.82
C ALA A 184 11.01 -20.01 15.57
N THR A 185 10.24 -20.17 14.48
CA THR A 185 10.70 -20.75 13.22
C THR A 185 10.98 -19.69 12.15
N GLY A 186 10.49 -18.46 12.33
CA GLY A 186 10.58 -17.39 11.35
C GLY A 186 9.69 -17.60 10.13
N ILE A 187 8.61 -18.38 10.27
CA ILE A 187 7.70 -18.77 9.18
C ILE A 187 6.38 -18.01 9.28
N GLY A 188 5.84 -17.61 8.14
CA GLY A 188 4.50 -17.05 8.00
C GLY A 188 3.47 -18.14 7.69
N TYR A 189 2.35 -18.08 8.40
CA TYR A 189 1.18 -18.94 8.22
C TYR A 189 -0.06 -18.09 7.98
N SER A 190 -1.10 -18.70 7.44
CA SER A 190 -2.46 -18.19 7.58
C SER A 190 -3.19 -19.06 8.61
N LEU A 191 -3.81 -18.42 9.60
CA LEU A 191 -4.62 -19.10 10.60
C LEU A 191 -6.08 -19.02 10.21
N MET A 192 -6.78 -20.14 10.32
CA MET A 192 -8.18 -20.28 9.95
C MET A 192 -8.99 -20.86 11.11
N TRP A 193 -10.09 -20.24 11.49
CA TRP A 193 -10.99 -20.73 12.55
C TRP A 193 -12.45 -20.37 12.28
N PRO A 194 -13.42 -21.13 12.81
CA PRO A 194 -14.83 -20.89 12.54
C PRO A 194 -15.33 -19.68 13.34
N ILE A 195 -16.24 -18.94 12.71
CA ILE A 195 -17.01 -17.84 13.30
C ILE A 195 -18.52 -18.13 13.29
N LYS A 196 -18.94 -19.20 12.60
CA LYS A 196 -20.27 -19.82 12.69
C LYS A 196 -20.15 -21.33 12.78
N GLU A 197 -21.20 -21.99 13.24
CA GLU A 197 -21.30 -23.45 13.14
C GLU A 197 -21.36 -23.86 11.67
N VAL A 198 -20.67 -24.96 11.31
CA VAL A 198 -20.62 -25.46 9.93
C VAL A 198 -21.02 -26.93 9.91
N GLN A 199 -22.08 -27.24 9.17
CA GLN A 199 -22.63 -28.59 9.06
C GLN A 199 -21.75 -29.49 8.18
N PRO A 200 -21.91 -30.82 8.24
CA PRO A 200 -21.34 -31.72 7.24
C PRO A 200 -21.78 -31.34 5.82
N ASP A 201 -20.84 -31.40 4.87
CA ASP A 201 -20.93 -30.95 3.46
C ASP A 201 -21.18 -29.44 3.23
N GLU A 202 -21.26 -28.63 4.29
CA GLU A 202 -21.39 -27.19 4.14
C GLU A 202 -20.08 -26.55 3.65
N GLU A 203 -20.20 -25.55 2.79
CA GLU A 203 -19.08 -24.81 2.23
C GLU A 203 -18.42 -23.89 3.27
N VAL A 204 -17.11 -23.87 3.29
CA VAL A 204 -16.30 -22.98 4.10
C VAL A 204 -15.92 -21.74 3.31
N THR A 205 -16.27 -20.58 3.86
CA THR A 205 -16.09 -19.27 3.21
C THR A 205 -15.46 -18.25 4.14
N ARG A 206 -14.84 -17.22 3.56
CA ARG A 206 -14.24 -16.07 4.24
C ARG A 206 -14.70 -14.75 3.64
N ASP A 207 -14.52 -13.66 4.36
CA ASP A 207 -14.66 -12.33 3.79
C ASP A 207 -13.32 -11.82 3.22
N TYR A 208 -13.28 -11.42 1.95
CA TYR A 208 -12.10 -10.76 1.35
C TYR A 208 -12.07 -9.25 1.58
N ALA A 209 -13.19 -8.66 1.99
CA ALA A 209 -13.31 -7.26 2.37
C ALA A 209 -13.61 -7.10 3.88
N ASP A 210 -13.10 -8.02 4.71
CA ASP A 210 -13.30 -8.05 6.17
C ASP A 210 -13.07 -6.67 6.80
N GLY A 211 -14.02 -6.21 7.60
CA GLY A 211 -13.97 -4.93 8.31
C GLY A 211 -14.40 -3.69 7.51
N GLU A 212 -14.60 -3.76 6.18
CA GLU A 212 -15.09 -2.62 5.40
C GLU A 212 -16.62 -2.53 5.42
N GLN A 213 -17.14 -1.39 5.89
CA GLN A 213 -18.57 -1.17 6.11
C GLN A 213 -19.19 -0.23 5.07
N ARG A 214 -18.38 0.51 4.29
CA ARG A 214 -18.87 1.42 3.26
C ARG A 214 -19.23 0.61 2.01
N PRO A 215 -20.50 0.61 1.54
CA PRO A 215 -20.94 -0.29 0.46
C PRO A 215 -20.14 -0.17 -0.85
N LEU A 216 -19.92 1.05 -1.33
CA LEU A 216 -19.16 1.28 -2.58
C LEU A 216 -17.69 0.90 -2.45
N GLU A 217 -17.09 1.18 -1.29
CA GLU A 217 -15.70 0.78 -1.02
C GLU A 217 -15.57 -0.74 -1.00
N ARG A 218 -16.50 -1.42 -0.32
CA ARG A 218 -16.56 -2.88 -0.26
C ARG A 218 -16.73 -3.48 -1.65
N GLN A 219 -17.67 -2.95 -2.44
CA GLN A 219 -17.88 -3.35 -3.84
C GLN A 219 -16.60 -3.18 -4.67
N ALA A 220 -15.91 -2.04 -4.55
CA ALA A 220 -14.66 -1.79 -5.25
C ALA A 220 -13.53 -2.74 -4.82
N ARG A 221 -13.42 -3.08 -3.53
CA ARG A 221 -12.41 -4.04 -3.02
C ARG A 221 -12.66 -5.47 -3.47
N LEU A 222 -13.92 -5.85 -3.69
CA LEU A 222 -14.30 -7.21 -4.07
C LEU A 222 -14.15 -7.51 -5.57
N ILE A 223 -13.91 -6.51 -6.42
CA ILE A 223 -13.74 -6.67 -7.88
C ILE A 223 -12.81 -7.82 -8.30
N PRO A 224 -11.67 -8.10 -7.65
CA PRO A 224 -10.82 -9.22 -8.03
C PRO A 224 -11.53 -10.59 -8.00
N TRP A 225 -12.61 -10.71 -7.23
CA TRP A 225 -13.38 -11.95 -7.03
C TRP A 225 -14.85 -11.86 -7.44
N VAL A 226 -15.44 -10.67 -7.43
CA VAL A 226 -16.85 -10.42 -7.72
C VAL A 226 -16.94 -9.30 -8.76
N THR A 227 -17.29 -9.66 -9.99
CA THR A 227 -17.49 -8.68 -11.08
C THR A 227 -18.52 -7.64 -10.65
N SER A 228 -18.20 -6.37 -10.85
CA SER A 228 -19.08 -5.28 -10.47
C SER A 228 -18.87 -4.04 -11.34
N ASP A 229 -19.97 -3.43 -11.77
CA ASP A 229 -19.96 -2.18 -12.52
C ASP A 229 -20.08 -0.98 -11.56
N LEU A 230 -19.05 -0.13 -11.55
CA LEU A 230 -19.02 1.12 -10.80
C LEU A 230 -19.00 2.35 -11.72
N THR A 231 -19.21 2.22 -13.03
CA THR A 231 -19.24 3.35 -13.98
C THR A 231 -20.25 4.43 -13.59
N HIS A 232 -21.30 4.06 -12.86
CA HIS A 232 -22.30 4.96 -12.29
C HIS A 232 -21.78 5.86 -11.14
N VAL A 233 -20.65 5.50 -10.51
CA VAL A 233 -20.05 6.29 -9.43
C VAL A 233 -19.45 7.57 -9.99
N SER A 234 -19.78 8.70 -9.36
CA SER A 234 -19.29 10.02 -9.74
C SER A 234 -17.76 10.10 -9.72
N LEU A 235 -17.17 10.68 -10.76
CA LEU A 235 -15.73 10.92 -10.87
C LEU A 235 -15.26 12.17 -10.12
N VAL A 236 -16.19 12.90 -9.49
CA VAL A 236 -15.86 14.11 -8.72
C VAL A 236 -15.02 13.73 -7.51
N GLN A 237 -13.82 14.31 -7.45
CA GLN A 237 -12.93 14.21 -6.29
C GLN A 237 -13.25 15.35 -5.32
N GLU A 238 -13.97 15.02 -4.24
CA GLU A 238 -14.38 16.00 -3.23
C GLU A 238 -13.20 16.59 -2.46
N GLU A 239 -13.34 17.84 -2.04
CA GLU A 239 -12.34 18.49 -1.18
C GLU A 239 -12.34 17.82 0.20
N PRO A 240 -11.21 17.23 0.64
CA PRO A 240 -11.16 16.57 1.92
C PRO A 240 -11.20 17.57 3.09
N SER A 241 -11.67 17.12 4.25
CA SER A 241 -11.66 17.94 5.47
C SER A 241 -10.25 18.33 5.92
N GLU A 242 -10.13 19.37 6.75
CA GLU A 242 -8.83 19.80 7.31
C GLU A 242 -8.04 18.66 8.00
N ASN A 243 -8.74 17.68 8.58
CA ASN A 243 -8.10 16.54 9.25
C ASN A 243 -7.26 15.68 8.30
N TYR A 244 -7.60 15.66 7.01
CA TYR A 244 -6.83 14.96 5.97
C TYR A 244 -5.40 15.52 5.82
N PHE A 245 -5.24 16.82 6.08
CA PHE A 245 -3.97 17.53 5.98
C PHE A 245 -3.16 17.50 7.29
N LYS A 246 -3.73 17.02 8.39
CA LYS A 246 -3.05 16.94 9.69
C LYS A 246 -2.13 15.72 9.75
N ILE A 247 -1.06 15.83 10.53
CA ILE A 247 -0.18 14.69 10.85
C ILE A 247 -0.83 13.89 11.98
N PRO A 248 -1.12 12.59 11.82
CA PRO A 248 -1.69 11.79 12.88
C PRO A 248 -0.76 11.71 14.11
N GLY A 249 -1.33 11.77 15.31
CA GLY A 249 -0.62 11.52 16.57
C GLY A 249 0.20 12.68 17.14
N LYS A 250 0.68 13.61 16.32
CA LYS A 250 1.41 14.80 16.79
C LYS A 250 1.02 16.05 15.98
N PRO A 251 0.21 16.97 16.53
CA PRO A 251 -0.17 18.19 15.83
C PRO A 251 1.05 19.10 15.68
N GLU A 252 1.19 19.67 14.49
CA GLU A 252 2.16 20.71 14.18
C GLU A 252 1.59 22.06 14.59
N SER A 253 2.39 22.88 15.28
CA SER A 253 2.00 24.24 15.67
C SER A 253 2.34 25.25 14.57
N VAL A 254 1.79 26.45 14.67
CA VAL A 254 2.18 27.60 13.82
C VAL A 254 2.91 28.64 14.68
N PRO A 255 3.81 29.46 14.11
CA PRO A 255 4.46 30.53 14.85
C PRO A 255 3.46 31.47 15.54
N SER A 256 3.80 31.92 16.74
CA SER A 256 2.99 32.88 17.49
C SER A 256 2.96 34.25 16.77
N PRO A 257 1.78 34.87 16.59
CA PRO A 257 1.66 36.16 15.93
C PRO A 257 2.21 37.32 16.79
N ASP A 258 2.45 37.09 18.08
CA ASP A 258 2.91 38.11 19.03
C ASP A 258 4.43 38.38 18.94
N PHE A 259 5.17 37.52 18.22
CA PHE A 259 6.62 37.58 18.12
C PHE A 259 7.05 37.78 16.66
N GLU A 260 7.50 38.99 16.34
CA GLU A 260 8.04 39.29 15.00
C GLU A 260 9.51 38.88 14.88
N PHE A 261 9.88 38.39 13.70
CA PHE A 261 11.27 38.09 13.37
C PHE A 261 12.11 39.38 13.33
N PRO A 262 13.07 39.58 14.26
CA PRO A 262 13.84 40.82 14.37
C PRO A 262 14.91 40.97 13.27
N GLY A 263 15.12 39.93 12.45
CA GLY A 263 16.22 39.85 11.51
C GLY A 263 17.42 39.09 12.08
N LEU A 264 18.28 38.59 11.18
CA LEU A 264 19.50 37.91 11.56
C LEU A 264 20.53 38.89 12.17
N PRO A 265 21.40 38.41 13.08
CA PRO A 265 22.54 39.18 13.58
C PRO A 265 23.40 39.70 12.42
N LYS A 266 23.92 40.93 12.56
CA LYS A 266 24.76 41.60 11.55
C LYS A 266 26.17 41.90 12.03
N ASP A 267 26.41 41.71 13.33
CA ASP A 267 27.62 42.04 14.06
C ASP A 267 28.53 40.82 14.31
N ARG A 268 28.04 39.61 14.01
CA ARG A 268 28.78 38.36 14.15
C ARG A 268 28.43 37.35 13.06
N ASN A 269 29.21 36.28 12.98
CA ASN A 269 28.89 35.12 12.15
C ASN A 269 27.57 34.47 12.59
N LEU A 270 26.85 33.93 11.63
CA LEU A 270 25.60 33.22 11.85
C LEU A 270 25.91 31.82 12.37
N LYS A 271 25.38 31.50 13.54
CA LYS A 271 25.52 30.19 14.17
C LYS A 271 24.51 29.24 13.58
N VAL A 272 24.97 28.13 13.00
CA VAL A 272 24.12 27.15 12.33
C VAL A 272 24.27 25.81 13.00
N LEU A 273 23.15 25.21 13.38
CA LEU A 273 23.11 23.80 13.76
C LEU A 273 22.68 22.98 12.55
N VAL A 274 23.47 21.96 12.22
CA VAL A 274 23.22 21.05 11.10
C VAL A 274 23.19 19.61 11.61
N GLU A 275 22.13 18.85 11.30
CA GLU A 275 21.95 17.46 11.79
C GLU A 275 22.70 16.38 10.99
N TYR A 276 23.30 16.71 9.84
CA TYR A 276 23.93 15.72 8.95
C TYR A 276 25.24 16.22 8.33
N ASN A 277 26.18 15.28 8.14
CA ASN A 277 27.55 15.59 7.75
C ASN A 277 27.67 16.22 6.36
N ASP A 278 26.83 15.82 5.39
CA ASP A 278 26.97 16.33 4.02
C ASP A 278 26.87 17.85 3.94
N LEU A 279 25.93 18.48 4.66
CA LEU A 279 25.89 19.95 4.70
C LEU A 279 26.96 20.53 5.60
N GLN A 280 27.27 19.87 6.73
CA GLN A 280 28.29 20.33 7.66
C GLN A 280 29.67 20.46 6.97
N ASP A 281 30.04 19.48 6.16
CA ASP A 281 31.33 19.42 5.46
C ASP A 281 31.42 20.44 4.31
N HIS A 282 30.28 20.90 3.79
CA HIS A 282 30.21 21.83 2.65
C HIS A 282 29.82 23.27 3.04
N LEU A 283 29.43 23.53 4.30
CA LEU A 283 29.16 24.87 4.81
C LEU A 283 30.47 25.58 5.20
N THR A 284 31.31 25.87 4.20
CA THR A 284 32.67 26.40 4.41
C THR A 284 32.77 27.93 4.35
N ASP A 285 31.67 28.63 4.11
CA ASP A 285 31.66 30.09 4.00
C ASP A 285 31.87 30.73 5.37
N GLN A 286 32.82 31.67 5.47
CA GLN A 286 33.26 32.29 6.72
C GLN A 286 32.16 33.08 7.45
N ARG A 287 31.03 33.35 6.80
CA ARG A 287 29.86 33.99 7.42
C ARG A 287 29.10 33.07 8.39
N PHE A 288 29.37 31.76 8.35
CA PHE A 288 28.71 30.77 9.18
C PHE A 288 29.67 30.15 10.20
N GLU A 289 29.14 29.85 11.38
CA GLU A 289 29.81 29.13 12.47
C GLU A 289 28.95 27.93 12.85
N ILE A 290 29.50 26.72 12.79
CA ILE A 290 28.73 25.52 13.15
C ILE A 290 28.69 25.36 14.67
N VAL A 291 27.48 25.21 15.23
CA VAL A 291 27.25 24.98 16.66
C VAL A 291 26.56 23.63 16.91
N LYS A 292 26.68 23.14 18.14
CA LYS A 292 26.13 21.82 18.55
C LYS A 292 24.85 21.91 19.37
N ASP A 293 24.65 23.01 20.11
CA ASP A 293 23.46 23.21 20.94
C ASP A 293 22.42 24.04 20.16
N PRO A 294 21.17 23.57 20.01
CA PRO A 294 20.10 24.35 19.39
C PRO A 294 19.90 25.74 20.00
N LYS A 295 20.19 25.91 21.30
CA LYS A 295 20.03 27.20 22.01
C LYS A 295 21.04 28.26 21.56
N ASP A 296 22.18 27.83 21.00
CA ASP A 296 23.22 28.73 20.52
C ASP A 296 23.04 29.09 19.03
N ALA A 297 22.08 28.48 18.34
CA ALA A 297 21.92 28.58 16.90
C ALA A 297 21.01 29.75 16.48
N ASP A 298 21.46 30.49 15.47
CA ASP A 298 20.64 31.45 14.73
C ASP A 298 19.83 30.75 13.62
N ILE A 299 20.30 29.60 13.15
CA ILE A 299 19.67 28.78 12.10
C ILE A 299 19.68 27.32 12.52
N LEU A 300 18.50 26.71 12.60
CA LEU A 300 18.28 25.29 12.77
C LEU A 300 18.10 24.64 11.40
N TRP A 301 18.99 23.69 11.08
CA TRP A 301 18.93 22.93 9.84
C TRP A 301 18.73 21.44 10.15
N PHE A 302 17.46 21.04 10.13
CA PHE A 302 17.05 19.68 10.48
C PHE A 302 16.72 18.83 9.26
N MET A 303 16.96 17.54 9.38
CA MET A 303 16.47 16.52 8.44
C MET A 303 15.16 15.91 8.93
N ARG A 304 14.96 15.85 10.24
CA ARG A 304 13.70 15.40 10.85
C ARG A 304 12.63 16.48 10.71
N HIS A 305 11.37 16.06 10.72
CA HIS A 305 10.25 16.98 10.74
C HIS A 305 10.19 17.75 12.07
N PHE A 306 9.90 19.05 11.99
CA PHE A 306 9.79 19.95 13.14
C PHE A 306 8.31 20.25 13.45
N TYR A 307 7.91 20.24 14.73
CA TYR A 307 6.50 20.42 15.12
C TYR A 307 6.25 21.70 15.94
N GLU A 308 7.26 22.16 16.67
CA GLU A 308 7.16 23.13 17.75
C GLU A 308 7.42 24.59 17.28
N PHE A 309 6.83 24.99 16.16
CA PHE A 309 6.95 26.35 15.60
C PHE A 309 6.50 27.47 16.56
N GLN A 310 5.44 27.24 17.34
CA GLN A 310 4.99 28.22 18.32
C GLN A 310 6.08 28.45 19.39
N GLU A 311 6.56 27.37 20.02
CA GLU A 311 7.60 27.46 21.05
C GLU A 311 8.89 28.09 20.51
N LEU A 312 9.29 27.76 19.27
CA LEU A 312 10.46 28.37 18.64
C LEU A 312 10.31 29.89 18.52
N SER A 313 9.14 30.37 18.07
CA SER A 313 8.89 31.81 17.93
C SER A 313 8.85 32.56 19.26
N GLU A 314 8.39 31.92 20.34
CA GLU A 314 8.30 32.51 21.68
C GLU A 314 9.66 32.54 22.40
N THR A 315 10.43 31.45 22.28
CA THR A 315 11.69 31.28 23.01
C THR A 315 12.89 31.84 22.27
N CYS A 316 12.87 31.83 20.93
CA CYS A 316 13.95 32.33 20.09
C CYS A 316 13.41 33.01 18.81
N PRO A 317 12.78 34.20 18.93
CA PRO A 317 12.16 34.89 17.80
C PRO A 317 13.13 35.26 16.66
N GLY A 318 14.44 35.29 16.94
CA GLY A 318 15.50 35.53 15.95
C GLY A 318 16.01 34.28 15.23
N CYS A 319 15.53 33.09 15.61
CA CYS A 319 15.99 31.83 15.03
C CYS A 319 15.23 31.50 13.74
N LEU A 320 15.94 31.04 12.72
CA LEU A 320 15.36 30.49 11.50
C LEU A 320 15.40 28.97 11.52
N ILE A 321 14.43 28.33 10.84
CA ILE A 321 14.42 26.89 10.58
C ILE A 321 14.20 26.62 9.10
N ASN A 322 14.76 25.52 8.60
CA ASN A 322 14.69 25.11 7.19
C ASN A 322 13.35 24.45 6.77
N GLN A 323 12.25 24.70 7.49
CA GLN A 323 10.93 24.09 7.27
C GLN A 323 9.82 25.12 7.47
N PHE A 324 8.67 24.92 6.82
CA PHE A 324 7.45 25.68 7.07
C PHE A 324 6.39 24.81 7.75
N PRO A 325 5.58 25.38 8.66
CA PRO A 325 4.43 24.65 9.19
C PRO A 325 3.49 24.28 8.03
N CYS A 326 2.96 23.07 8.09
CA CYS A 326 2.04 22.47 7.12
C CYS A 326 2.62 22.31 5.71
N GLU A 327 3.95 22.29 5.51
CA GLU A 327 4.54 22.11 4.17
C GLU A 327 4.18 20.76 3.52
N ASN A 328 3.75 19.79 4.34
CA ASN A 328 3.22 18.49 3.93
C ASN A 328 2.04 18.58 2.93
N VAL A 329 1.36 19.73 2.83
CA VAL A 329 0.29 19.95 1.85
C VAL A 329 0.80 19.93 0.41
N VAL A 330 2.09 20.18 0.18
CA VAL A 330 2.74 20.11 -1.13
C VAL A 330 3.82 19.04 -1.23
N THR A 331 4.40 18.61 -0.10
CA THR A 331 5.48 17.59 -0.10
C THR A 331 4.96 16.15 -0.03
N VAL A 332 3.67 15.93 0.25
CA VAL A 332 3.03 14.60 0.28
C VAL A 332 2.13 14.41 -0.94
N LYS A 333 2.22 13.25 -1.62
CA LYS A 333 1.67 13.06 -2.97
C LYS A 333 0.16 13.24 -3.07
N ASN A 334 -0.60 12.65 -2.15
CA ASN A 334 -2.06 12.72 -2.14
C ASN A 334 -2.55 14.15 -1.82
N ARG A 335 -1.90 14.82 -0.86
CA ARG A 335 -2.18 16.21 -0.49
C ARG A 335 -1.84 17.19 -1.61
N LEU A 336 -0.71 17.01 -2.28
CA LEU A 336 -0.34 17.82 -3.45
C LEU A 336 -1.42 17.70 -4.53
N ALA A 337 -1.94 16.50 -4.79
CA ALA A 337 -3.00 16.30 -5.77
C ALA A 337 -4.28 17.05 -5.37
N ALA A 338 -4.70 16.93 -4.10
CA ALA A 338 -5.87 17.66 -3.59
C ALA A 338 -5.70 19.20 -3.70
N VAL A 339 -4.55 19.74 -3.25
CA VAL A 339 -4.26 21.19 -3.30
C VAL A 339 -4.18 21.71 -4.73
N ALA A 340 -3.58 20.94 -5.64
CA ALA A 340 -3.48 21.30 -7.05
C ALA A 340 -4.86 21.37 -7.72
N ARG A 341 -5.76 20.41 -7.43
CA ARG A 341 -7.15 20.45 -7.88
C ARG A 341 -7.88 21.67 -7.32
N ARG A 342 -7.75 21.95 -6.01
CA ARG A 342 -8.34 23.13 -5.36
C ARG A 342 -7.91 24.45 -6.01
N ALA A 343 -6.65 24.54 -6.42
CA ALA A 343 -6.10 25.73 -7.07
C ALA A 343 -6.56 25.91 -8.53
N SER A 344 -7.27 24.92 -9.10
CA SER A 344 -7.66 24.92 -10.51
C SER A 344 -9.06 25.49 -10.70
N LEU A 345 -9.27 26.17 -11.84
CA LEU A 345 -10.61 26.56 -12.25
C LEU A 345 -11.39 25.32 -12.68
N PRO A 346 -12.70 25.21 -12.39
CA PRO A 346 -13.52 24.12 -12.91
C PRO A 346 -13.46 24.06 -14.44
N ASP A 347 -13.11 22.91 -15.00
CA ASP A 347 -13.14 22.61 -16.43
C ASP A 347 -14.04 21.39 -16.63
N ASN A 348 -15.12 21.55 -17.40
CA ASN A 348 -16.17 20.55 -17.59
C ASN A 348 -16.08 19.85 -18.97
N ALA A 349 -14.95 19.99 -19.69
CA ALA A 349 -14.85 19.49 -21.07
C ALA A 349 -14.87 17.95 -21.16
N ASP A 350 -14.09 17.26 -20.32
CA ASP A 350 -14.02 15.79 -20.27
C ASP A 350 -13.81 15.33 -18.81
N PRO A 351 -14.73 14.55 -18.22
CA PRO A 351 -14.62 14.08 -16.85
C PRO A 351 -13.47 13.07 -16.64
N LEU A 352 -12.91 12.50 -17.71
CA LEU A 352 -11.72 11.64 -17.64
C LEU A 352 -10.40 12.42 -17.79
N ALA A 353 -10.46 13.71 -18.13
CA ALA A 353 -9.28 14.54 -18.29
C ALA A 353 -8.78 15.09 -16.95
N SER A 354 -7.47 15.33 -16.87
CA SER A 354 -6.85 15.98 -15.72
C SER A 354 -7.24 17.44 -15.59
N ASN A 355 -7.60 17.88 -14.39
CA ASN A 355 -7.69 19.28 -14.02
C ASN A 355 -6.96 19.51 -12.67
N PRO A 356 -5.85 20.26 -12.61
CA PRO A 356 -5.25 21.04 -13.70
C PRO A 356 -4.53 20.18 -14.74
N LYS A 357 -4.40 20.70 -15.97
CA LYS A 357 -3.74 20.00 -17.09
C LYS A 357 -2.29 19.57 -16.86
N TRP A 358 -1.58 20.23 -15.93
CA TRP A 358 -0.18 19.89 -15.61
C TRP A 358 -0.05 18.76 -14.58
N LEU A 359 -1.14 18.39 -13.89
CA LEU A 359 -1.16 17.31 -12.92
C LEU A 359 -1.89 16.10 -13.53
N PRO A 360 -1.25 14.95 -13.72
CA PRO A 360 -1.96 13.75 -14.15
C PRO A 360 -3.09 13.37 -13.18
N VAL A 361 -4.19 12.79 -13.71
CA VAL A 361 -5.30 12.30 -12.88
C VAL A 361 -4.75 11.42 -11.77
N THR A 362 -5.10 11.73 -10.53
CA THR A 362 -4.52 11.09 -9.34
C THR A 362 -5.59 10.86 -8.29
N TYR A 363 -5.78 9.61 -7.91
CA TYR A 363 -6.69 9.17 -6.86
C TYR A 363 -5.91 8.73 -5.61
N ASP A 364 -6.37 9.11 -4.43
CA ASP A 364 -5.97 8.52 -3.16
C ASP A 364 -6.75 7.22 -2.96
N LEU A 365 -6.09 6.07 -3.10
CA LEU A 365 -6.78 4.78 -3.08
C LEU A 365 -7.42 4.47 -1.71
N GLN A 366 -7.03 5.16 -0.64
CA GLN A 366 -7.64 4.94 0.68
C GLN A 366 -9.02 5.61 0.84
N THR A 367 -9.25 6.70 0.11
CA THR A 367 -10.46 7.53 0.24
C THR A 367 -11.28 7.60 -1.03
N GLU A 368 -10.68 7.29 -2.18
CA GLU A 368 -11.24 7.49 -3.51
C GLU A 368 -11.20 6.19 -4.37
N LEU A 369 -11.16 5.00 -3.75
CA LEU A 369 -11.09 3.72 -4.48
C LEU A 369 -12.28 3.51 -5.43
N PRO A 370 -13.55 3.75 -5.04
CA PRO A 370 -14.69 3.58 -5.94
C PRO A 370 -14.63 4.53 -7.15
N GLN A 371 -14.18 5.77 -6.94
CA GLN A 371 -14.01 6.76 -8.00
C GLN A 371 -12.89 6.36 -8.96
N PHE A 372 -11.78 5.83 -8.43
CA PHE A 372 -10.71 5.27 -9.25
C PHE A 372 -11.21 4.12 -10.12
N VAL A 373 -11.95 3.17 -9.54
CA VAL A 373 -12.52 2.03 -10.27
C VAL A 373 -13.48 2.50 -11.36
N SER A 374 -14.40 3.42 -11.04
CA SER A 374 -15.30 4.02 -12.04
C SER A 374 -14.52 4.65 -13.19
N HIS A 375 -13.48 5.43 -12.87
CA HIS A 375 -12.62 6.03 -13.88
C HIS A 375 -11.94 4.96 -14.74
N PHE A 376 -11.41 3.91 -14.11
CA PHE A 376 -10.74 2.81 -14.78
C PHE A 376 -11.68 2.11 -15.77
N GLN A 377 -12.89 1.74 -15.34
CA GLN A 377 -13.88 1.06 -16.18
C GLN A 377 -14.36 1.95 -17.34
N GLN A 378 -14.64 3.23 -17.08
CA GLN A 378 -15.02 4.17 -18.14
C GLN A 378 -13.91 4.38 -19.18
N ARG A 379 -12.62 4.26 -18.78
CA ARG A 379 -11.50 4.27 -19.73
C ARG A 379 -11.46 3.01 -20.59
N GLU A 380 -11.67 1.84 -19.99
CA GLU A 380 -11.73 0.56 -20.71
C GLU A 380 -12.86 0.56 -21.76
N GLU A 381 -14.07 0.99 -21.37
CA GLU A 381 -15.22 1.09 -22.28
C GLU A 381 -14.94 2.00 -23.50
N ARG A 382 -14.13 3.05 -23.29
CA ARG A 382 -13.73 3.98 -24.36
C ARG A 382 -12.48 3.52 -25.14
N GLY A 383 -11.92 2.34 -24.83
CA GLY A 383 -10.70 1.83 -25.45
C GLY A 383 -9.47 2.71 -25.19
N LEU A 384 -9.44 3.43 -24.07
CA LEU A 384 -8.33 4.29 -23.69
C LEU A 384 -7.28 3.50 -22.91
N ASP A 385 -6.03 3.95 -22.96
CA ASP A 385 -4.97 3.34 -22.15
C ASP A 385 -5.29 3.41 -20.65
N ASN A 386 -4.93 2.35 -19.93
CA ASN A 386 -5.19 2.23 -18.50
C ASN A 386 -3.95 1.90 -17.66
N HIS A 387 -2.77 2.32 -18.09
CA HIS A 387 -1.59 2.24 -17.24
C HIS A 387 -1.63 3.31 -16.15
N TRP A 388 -1.50 2.86 -14.91
CA TRP A 388 -1.41 3.68 -13.70
C TRP A 388 -0.12 3.38 -12.98
N ILE A 389 0.47 4.40 -12.36
CA ILE A 389 1.57 4.24 -11.43
C ILE A 389 1.06 4.40 -10.00
N CYS A 390 1.12 3.31 -9.24
CA CYS A 390 0.73 3.28 -7.83
C CYS A 390 1.96 3.57 -6.96
N LYS A 391 1.84 4.52 -6.04
CA LYS A 391 2.97 5.00 -5.21
C LYS A 391 2.52 5.18 -3.76
N PRO A 392 3.36 4.84 -2.76
CA PRO A 392 3.10 5.26 -1.39
C PRO A 392 3.14 6.77 -1.31
N TRP A 393 2.14 7.38 -0.69
CA TRP A 393 2.10 8.84 -0.66
C TRP A 393 3.16 9.45 0.27
N ASN A 394 3.64 8.70 1.27
CA ASN A 394 4.64 9.09 2.27
C ASN A 394 6.08 8.59 2.03
N LEU A 395 6.34 7.72 1.05
CA LEU A 395 7.68 7.19 0.79
C LEU A 395 8.38 7.84 -0.42
N ALA A 396 9.70 7.64 -0.51
CA ALA A 396 10.55 8.15 -1.59
C ALA A 396 11.39 7.03 -2.23
N ARG A 397 12.23 7.37 -3.22
CA ARG A 397 13.17 6.46 -3.90
C ARG A 397 12.52 5.28 -4.65
N SER A 398 11.29 5.48 -5.16
CA SER A 398 10.51 4.45 -5.87
C SER A 398 10.24 3.17 -5.06
N ILE A 399 10.41 3.24 -3.74
CA ILE A 399 10.09 2.14 -2.83
C ILE A 399 8.60 1.84 -2.95
N ASP A 400 8.28 0.55 -3.06
CA ASP A 400 6.90 0.04 -3.11
C ASP A 400 6.03 0.70 -4.19
N THR A 401 6.65 1.02 -5.34
CA THR A 401 6.02 1.63 -6.51
C THR A 401 5.85 0.60 -7.62
N CYS A 402 4.68 0.58 -8.27
CA CYS A 402 4.44 -0.25 -9.44
C CYS A 402 3.72 0.51 -10.55
N VAL A 403 3.95 0.10 -11.80
CA VAL A 403 3.12 0.51 -12.94
C VAL A 403 2.30 -0.69 -13.35
N SER A 404 0.99 -0.52 -13.49
CA SER A 404 0.08 -1.60 -13.86
C SER A 404 -1.13 -1.06 -14.63
N ASN A 405 -1.65 -1.89 -15.53
CA ASN A 405 -2.96 -1.76 -16.15
C ASN A 405 -3.91 -2.90 -15.73
N ASN A 406 -3.53 -3.69 -14.72
CA ASN A 406 -4.35 -4.76 -14.17
C ASN A 406 -5.13 -4.19 -12.96
N ILE A 407 -6.46 -4.11 -13.08
CA ILE A 407 -7.31 -3.56 -12.02
C ILE A 407 -7.20 -4.37 -10.73
N ASP A 408 -7.12 -5.69 -10.80
CA ASP A 408 -6.96 -6.57 -9.65
C ASP A 408 -5.68 -6.19 -8.90
N GLN A 409 -4.57 -6.06 -9.62
CA GLN A 409 -3.31 -5.63 -9.02
C GLN A 409 -3.41 -4.28 -8.31
N ILE A 410 -4.02 -3.28 -8.96
CA ILE A 410 -4.09 -1.92 -8.41
C ILE A 410 -4.95 -1.88 -7.15
N ILE A 411 -6.11 -2.57 -7.17
CA ILE A 411 -6.99 -2.68 -6.00
C ILE A 411 -6.27 -3.38 -4.86
N ARG A 412 -5.65 -4.53 -5.11
CA ARG A 412 -4.96 -5.30 -4.08
C ARG A 412 -3.80 -4.51 -3.48
N ILE A 413 -3.00 -3.80 -4.28
CA ILE A 413 -1.84 -3.05 -3.78
C ILE A 413 -2.22 -1.96 -2.77
N HIS A 414 -3.44 -1.44 -2.78
CA HIS A 414 -3.94 -0.58 -1.71
C HIS A 414 -3.86 -1.27 -0.33
N GLU A 415 -4.13 -2.58 -0.22
CA GLU A 415 -4.14 -3.31 1.06
C GLU A 415 -2.78 -3.33 1.76
N SER A 416 -1.69 -3.13 1.00
CA SER A 416 -0.33 -3.09 1.52
C SER A 416 0.04 -1.79 2.24
N GLY A 417 -0.87 -0.80 2.23
CA GLY A 417 -0.70 0.48 2.90
C GLY A 417 -1.16 1.66 2.05
N PRO A 418 -1.00 2.90 2.56
CA PRO A 418 -1.43 4.10 1.86
C PRO A 418 -0.81 4.26 0.46
N LYS A 419 -1.64 4.40 -0.59
CA LYS A 419 -1.19 4.57 -1.98
C LYS A 419 -2.01 5.62 -2.73
N VAL A 420 -1.36 6.29 -3.69
CA VAL A 420 -2.04 7.01 -4.77
C VAL A 420 -1.94 6.21 -6.06
N ALA A 421 -3.01 6.18 -6.86
CA ALA A 421 -2.97 5.78 -8.27
C ALA A 421 -2.93 7.04 -9.13
N CYS A 422 -1.85 7.20 -9.88
CA CYS A 422 -1.63 8.36 -10.75
C CYS A 422 -1.56 7.87 -12.20
N LYS A 423 -2.30 8.49 -13.12
CA LYS A 423 -2.32 8.08 -14.52
C LYS A 423 -0.91 8.14 -15.08
N TYR A 424 -0.43 7.04 -15.64
CA TYR A 424 0.93 6.97 -16.18
C TYR A 424 1.02 7.79 -17.46
N ILE A 425 2.12 8.57 -17.58
CA ILE A 425 2.44 9.33 -18.79
C ILE A 425 3.10 8.37 -19.78
N GLU A 426 2.36 8.00 -20.81
CA GLU A 426 2.73 6.97 -21.80
C GLU A 426 3.57 7.53 -22.95
N ASP A 427 3.41 8.81 -23.27
CA ASP A 427 4.16 9.51 -24.32
C ASP A 427 5.12 10.56 -23.71
N PRO A 428 6.16 10.14 -22.96
CA PRO A 428 7.16 11.06 -22.44
C PRO A 428 8.14 11.48 -23.55
N VAL A 429 8.68 12.69 -23.43
CA VAL A 429 9.87 13.07 -24.21
C VAL A 429 11.03 12.14 -23.82
N LEU A 430 11.64 11.52 -24.83
CA LEU A 430 12.80 10.64 -24.66
C LEU A 430 14.10 11.35 -25.06
N PHE A 431 15.16 11.07 -24.32
CA PHE A 431 16.50 11.58 -24.62
C PHE A 431 17.37 10.48 -25.21
N TYR A 432 18.06 10.74 -26.33
CA TYR A 432 18.98 9.77 -26.91
C TYR A 432 20.33 9.81 -26.19
N ARG A 433 20.76 8.66 -25.69
CA ARG A 433 22.05 8.46 -25.03
C ARG A 433 22.97 7.68 -25.96
N GLU A 434 24.03 8.33 -26.43
CA GLU A 434 25.04 7.72 -27.31
C GLU A 434 25.77 6.56 -26.64
N ASP A 435 26.01 6.64 -25.33
CA ASP A 435 26.79 5.66 -24.58
C ASP A 435 26.13 4.28 -24.45
N ILE A 436 24.80 4.22 -24.58
CA ILE A 436 24.01 2.96 -24.63
C ILE A 436 23.29 2.76 -25.97
N GLY A 437 23.47 3.69 -26.92
CA GLY A 437 22.84 3.64 -28.24
C GLY A 437 21.31 3.65 -28.23
N ALA A 438 20.66 4.18 -27.18
CA ALA A 438 19.23 4.06 -26.97
C ALA A 438 18.57 5.37 -26.50
N LYS A 439 17.25 5.47 -26.73
CA LYS A 439 16.41 6.53 -26.17
C LYS A 439 15.95 6.14 -24.77
N VAL A 440 16.09 7.05 -23.81
CA VAL A 440 15.72 6.82 -22.41
C VAL A 440 14.72 7.86 -21.91
N LYS A 441 13.88 7.42 -20.96
CA LYS A 441 13.06 8.32 -20.15
C LYS A 441 13.96 9.11 -19.22
N PHE A 442 13.56 10.34 -18.90
CA PHE A 442 14.23 11.15 -17.89
C PHE A 442 13.23 12.01 -17.13
N ASP A 443 13.67 12.56 -16.02
CA ASP A 443 12.95 13.59 -15.31
C ASP A 443 13.86 14.80 -15.03
N ILE A 444 13.24 15.94 -14.72
CA ILE A 444 13.93 17.20 -14.42
C ILE A 444 13.73 17.53 -12.94
N ARG A 445 14.83 17.65 -12.19
CA ARG A 445 14.83 18.10 -10.80
C ARG A 445 15.12 19.59 -10.74
N TYR A 446 14.09 20.37 -10.44
CA TYR A 446 14.22 21.77 -10.03
C TYR A 446 14.45 21.88 -8.52
N MET A 447 15.22 22.89 -8.11
CA MET A 447 15.38 23.29 -6.72
C MET A 447 14.64 24.61 -6.52
N VAL A 448 13.70 24.63 -5.57
CA VAL A 448 12.86 25.80 -5.26
C VAL A 448 13.06 26.19 -3.81
N LEU A 449 13.24 27.48 -3.54
CA LEU A 449 13.32 28.05 -2.20
C LEU A 449 12.08 28.90 -1.94
N LEU A 450 11.22 28.44 -1.03
CA LEU A 450 10.20 29.27 -0.40
C LEU A 450 10.88 30.01 0.75
N SER A 451 10.96 31.34 0.70
CA SER A 451 11.62 32.14 1.75
C SER A 451 10.64 32.91 2.62
N SER A 452 9.38 33.04 2.19
CA SER A 452 8.31 33.67 2.96
C SER A 452 6.96 33.30 2.37
N VAL A 453 5.96 33.09 3.23
CA VAL A 453 4.56 32.91 2.84
C VAL A 453 3.75 34.21 2.89
N LYS A 454 4.28 35.26 3.56
CA LYS A 454 3.60 36.54 3.74
C LYS A 454 4.61 37.71 3.87
N PRO A 455 4.83 38.50 2.79
CA PRO A 455 4.35 38.26 1.43
C PRO A 455 4.99 37.00 0.83
N LEU A 456 4.30 36.34 -0.11
CA LEU A 456 4.83 35.16 -0.78
C LEU A 456 6.12 35.49 -1.53
N LYS A 457 7.21 34.79 -1.20
CA LYS A 457 8.52 34.89 -1.86
C LYS A 457 9.03 33.50 -2.20
N VAL A 458 9.11 33.21 -3.49
CA VAL A 458 9.56 31.92 -4.03
C VAL A 458 10.65 32.17 -5.06
N TYR A 459 11.72 31.39 -5.00
CA TYR A 459 12.86 31.45 -5.91
C TYR A 459 13.08 30.08 -6.54
N ALA A 460 13.33 30.04 -7.84
CA ALA A 460 13.81 28.84 -8.52
C ALA A 460 15.32 28.96 -8.75
N TYR A 461 16.06 27.92 -8.40
CA TYR A 461 17.49 27.88 -8.70
C TYR A 461 17.70 27.78 -10.21
N GLN A 462 18.69 28.49 -10.74
CA GLN A 462 18.94 28.55 -12.19
C GLN A 462 19.48 27.24 -12.76
N VAL A 463 20.03 26.36 -11.90
CA VAL A 463 20.52 25.05 -12.30
C VAL A 463 19.49 24.00 -11.89
N PHE A 464 19.13 23.14 -12.85
CA PHE A 464 18.33 21.94 -12.64
C PHE A 464 19.15 20.71 -13.00
N TYR A 465 18.75 19.55 -12.48
CA TYR A 465 19.42 18.27 -12.76
C TYR A 465 18.55 17.39 -13.63
N LEU A 466 19.13 16.81 -14.68
CA LEU A 466 18.49 15.76 -15.46
C LEU A 466 18.80 14.41 -14.84
N ARG A 467 17.76 13.58 -14.63
CA ARG A 467 17.88 12.24 -14.10
C ARG A 467 17.40 11.25 -15.16
N PHE A 468 18.34 10.56 -15.79
CA PHE A 468 18.05 9.59 -16.84
C PHE A 468 17.74 8.21 -16.25
N ALA A 469 16.87 7.45 -16.92
CA ALA A 469 16.72 6.03 -16.66
C ALA A 469 18.04 5.30 -16.98
N ASN A 470 18.30 4.23 -16.21
CA ASN A 470 19.48 3.38 -16.36
C ASN A 470 19.40 2.48 -17.59
#